data_AF-A0A961IGF3-F1
#
_entry.id   AF-A0A961IGF3-F1
#
_cell.length_a   1.000
_cell.length_b   1.000
_cell.length_c   1.000
_cell.angle_alpha   90.00
_cell.angle_beta   90.00
_cell.angle_gamma   90.00
#
_symmetry.space_group_name_H-M   'P 1'
#
loop_
_entity.id
_entity.type
_entity.pdbx_description
1 polymer ?
#
loop_
_entity_poly.entity_id
_entity_poly.type
_entity_poly.pdbx_seq_one_letter_code
_entity_poly.pdbx_strand_id
1 'polypeptide(L)' 'GLALIAASVSIMIGKYDKLASVLLAVMLLLFAILVHAPGGADSMGNLLKDTSLAGAALMYAKHVAKDNSVIG' A
#
# COMPACT_ATOMS: atom_id res chain seq x y z
N GLY A 1 12.09 2.28 2.45
CA GLY A 1 12.68 0.93 2.29
C GLY A 1 12.30 0.01 3.43
N LEU A 2 12.82 0.26 4.63
CA LEU A 2 12.63 -0.63 5.80
C LEU A 2 11.15 -0.85 6.16
N ALA A 3 10.31 0.18 6.05
CA ALA A 3 8.86 0.08 6.22
C ALA A 3 8.15 -0.83 5.20
N LEU A 4 8.63 -0.86 3.94
CA LEU A 4 8.09 -1.76 2.90
C LEU A 4 8.43 -3.21 3.21
N ILE A 5 9.64 -3.47 3.70
CA ILE A 5 10.06 -4.82 4.11
C ILE A 5 9.25 -5.26 5.33
N ALA A 6 9.11 -4.40 6.33
CA ALA A 6 8.29 -4.68 7.51
C ALA A 6 6.81 -4.96 7.14
N ALA A 7 6.24 -4.18 6.21
CA ALA A 7 4.88 -4.43 5.72
C ALA A 7 4.76 -5.77 5.00
N SER A 8 5.73 -6.13 4.15
CA SER A 8 5.76 -7.41 3.44
C SER A 8 5.87 -8.59 4.43
N VAL A 9 6.75 -8.49 5.42
CA VAL A 9 6.91 -9.50 6.47
C VAL A 9 5.64 -9.63 7.32
N SER A 10 4.99 -8.52 7.67
CA SER A 10 3.72 -8.52 8.40
C SER A 10 2.66 -9.29 7.61
N ILE A 11 2.46 -8.94 6.34
CA ILE A 11 1.51 -9.59 5.40
C ILE A 11 1.78 -11.09 5.24
N MET A 12 3.05 -11.53 5.27
CA MET A 12 3.40 -12.96 5.20
C MET A 12 3.07 -13.71 6.50
N ILE A 13 3.24 -13.07 7.65
CA ILE A 13 3.05 -13.71 8.96
C ILE A 13 1.57 -13.88 9.30
N GLY A 14 0.67 -13.12 8.69
CA GLY A 14 -0.75 -13.22 9.00
C GLY A 14 -1.17 -12.33 10.19
N LYS A 15 -0.25 -11.50 10.70
CA LYS A 15 -0.39 -10.74 11.95
C LYS A 15 -0.10 -9.28 11.66
N TYR A 16 -1.05 -8.41 12.00
CA TYR A 16 -1.10 -7.01 11.59
C TYR A 16 -1.23 -6.77 10.08
N ASP A 17 -1.58 -7.80 9.29
CA ASP A 17 -1.73 -7.72 7.83
C ASP A 17 -2.60 -6.56 7.37
N LYS A 18 -3.74 -6.36 8.03
CA LYS A 18 -4.72 -5.35 7.68
C LYS A 18 -4.17 -3.95 7.91
N LEU A 19 -3.51 -3.75 9.04
CA LEU A 19 -2.87 -2.48 9.37
C LEU A 19 -1.70 -2.19 8.42
N ALA A 20 -0.85 -3.20 8.18
CA ALA A 20 0.30 -3.10 7.30
C ALA A 20 -0.09 -2.82 5.85
N SER A 21 -1.11 -3.50 5.33
CA SER A 21 -1.62 -3.29 3.96
C SER A 21 -2.31 -1.94 3.80
N VAL A 22 -3.05 -1.45 4.80
CA VAL A 22 -3.61 -0.08 4.78
C VAL A 22 -2.51 0.97 4.83
N LEU A 23 -1.53 0.85 5.72
CA LEU A 23 -0.38 1.77 5.77
C LEU A 23 0.42 1.76 4.46
N LEU A 24 0.61 0.58 3.87
CA LEU A 24 1.25 0.43 2.56
C LEU A 24 0.47 1.19 1.48
N ALA A 25 -0.85 1.01 1.41
CA ALA A 25 -1.70 1.69 0.45
C ALA A 25 -1.65 3.22 0.61
N VAL A 26 -1.73 3.71 1.85
CA VAL A 26 -1.64 5.15 2.15
C VAL A 26 -0.28 5.70 1.70
N MET A 27 0.81 5.00 2.01
CA MET A 27 2.15 5.41 1.59
C MET A 27 2.27 5.50 0.06
N LEU A 28 1.73 4.53 -0.67
CA LEU A 28 1.77 4.53 -2.13
C LEU A 28 0.89 5.62 -2.75
N LEU A 29 -0.28 5.92 -2.16
CA LEU A 29 -1.08 7.07 -2.57
C LEU A 29 -0.35 8.39 -2.32
N LEU A 30 0.38 8.52 -1.20
CA LEU A 30 1.20 9.70 -0.94
C LEU A 30 2.34 9.85 -1.97
N PHE A 31 2.97 8.76 -2.40
CA PHE A 31 3.96 8.81 -3.48
C PHE A 31 3.34 9.17 -4.82
N ALA A 32 2.19 8.56 -5.15
CA ALA A 32 1.45 8.87 -6.37
C ALA A 32 1.11 10.37 -6.47
N ILE A 33 0.63 10.98 -5.38
CA ILE A 33 0.20 12.38 -5.37
C ILE A 33 1.37 13.34 -5.18
N LEU A 34 2.25 13.11 -4.22
CA LEU A 34 3.25 14.10 -3.81
C LEU A 34 4.50 14.07 -4.70
N VAL A 35 4.83 12.91 -5.27
CA VAL A 35 6.03 12.72 -6.10
C VAL A 35 5.67 12.66 -7.58
N HIS A 36 4.65 11.87 -7.95
CA HIS A 36 4.38 11.54 -9.35
C HIS A 36 3.28 12.39 -10.01
N ALA A 37 2.34 12.97 -9.26
CA ALA A 37 1.30 13.84 -9.83
C ALA A 37 1.78 15.22 -10.33
N PRO A 38 2.77 15.90 -9.72
CA PRO A 38 3.29 17.15 -10.27
C PRO A 38 4.29 16.93 -11.43
N GLY A 39 4.73 15.70 -11.68
CA GLY A 39 5.68 15.39 -12.74
C GLY A 39 5.00 15.19 -14.10
N GLY A 40 5.69 15.56 -15.18
CA GLY A 40 5.16 15.52 -16.55
C GLY A 40 4.87 14.11 -17.08
N ALA A 41 4.85 13.95 -18.41
CA ALA A 41 4.43 12.70 -19.08
C ALA A 41 5.12 11.41 -18.56
N ASP A 42 6.39 11.48 -18.15
CA ASP A 42 7.14 10.35 -17.56
C ASP A 42 6.64 9.92 -16.17
N SER A 43 5.99 10.83 -15.44
CA SER A 43 5.49 10.57 -14.09
C SER A 43 4.11 9.93 -14.10
N MET A 44 3.39 9.99 -15.23
CA MET A 44 2.05 9.39 -15.34
C MET A 44 2.11 7.85 -15.28
N GLY A 45 3.18 7.24 -15.79
CA GLY A 45 3.40 5.79 -15.66
C GLY A 45 3.66 5.35 -14.22
N ASN A 46 4.45 6.12 -13.46
CA ASN A 46 4.70 5.84 -12.04
C ASN A 46 3.46 6.14 -11.18
N LEU A 47 2.67 7.16 -11.53
CA LEU A 47 1.42 7.47 -10.85
C LEU A 47 0.41 6.31 -10.99
N LEU A 48 0.23 5.79 -12.20
CA LEU A 48 -0.66 4.65 -12.44
C LEU A 48 -0.18 3.38 -11.71
N LYS A 49 1.13 3.14 -11.70
CA LYS A 49 1.75 2.04 -10.95
C LYS A 49 1.49 2.15 -9.44
N ASP A 50 1.76 3.31 -8.85
CA ASP A 50 1.60 3.50 -7.40
C ASP A 50 0.13 3.43 -6.99
N THR A 51 -0.77 3.98 -7.81
CA THR A 51 -2.23 3.92 -7.56
C THR A 51 -2.78 2.49 -7.68
N SER A 52 -2.32 1.72 -8.68
CA SER A 52 -2.74 0.32 -8.85
C SER A 52 -2.22 -0.58 -7.72
N LEU A 53 -0.97 -0.40 -7.27
CA LEU A 53 -0.44 -1.12 -6.10
C LEU A 53 -1.16 -0.72 -4.80
N ALA A 54 -1.50 0.56 -4.62
CA ALA A 54 -2.29 1.01 -3.48
C ALA A 54 -3.69 0.38 -3.48
N GLY A 55 -4.34 0.32 -4.65
CA GLY A 55 -5.63 -0.35 -4.82
C GLY A 55 -5.58 -1.84 -4.49
N ALA A 56 -4.53 -2.55 -4.96
CA ALA A 56 -4.32 -3.95 -4.63
C ALA A 56 -4.11 -4.16 -3.12
N ALA A 57 -3.34 -3.29 -2.47
CA ALA A 57 -3.12 -3.34 -1.03
C ALA A 57 -4.41 -3.11 -0.22
N LEU A 58 -5.27 -2.17 -0.63
CA LEU A 58 -6.60 -1.97 -0.02
C LEU A 58 -7.53 -3.15 -0.25
N MET A 59 -7.52 -3.74 -1.45
CA MET A 59 -8.30 -4.94 -1.74
C MET A 59 -7.89 -6.10 -0.83
N TYR A 60 -6.58 -6.30 -0.66
CA TYR A 60 -6.03 -7.29 0.26
C TYR A 60 -6.48 -7.01 1.70
N ALA A 61 -6.34 -5.76 2.17
CA ALA A 61 -6.77 -5.36 3.51
C ALA A 61 -8.25 -5.68 3.78
N LYS A 62 -9.12 -5.50 2.78
CA LYS A 62 -10.57 -5.68 2.96
C LYS A 62 -11.03 -7.13 2.82
N HIS A 63 -10.50 -7.89 1.87
CA HIS A 63 -11.06 -9.20 1.49
C HIS A 63 -10.16 -10.40 1.82
N VAL A 64 -8.87 -10.19 2.07
CA VAL A 64 -7.89 -11.28 2.21
C VAL A 64 -7.21 -11.27 3.57
N ALA A 65 -6.99 -10.09 4.16
CA ALA A 65 -6.34 -9.94 5.45
C ALA A 65 -7.06 -10.77 6.53
N LYS A 66 -6.28 -11.56 7.25
CA LYS A 66 -6.78 -12.53 8.23
C LYS A 66 -6.88 -11.93 9.64
N ASP A 67 -6.10 -10.89 9.91
CA ASP A 67 -6.02 -10.23 11.20
C ASP A 67 -7.07 -9.12 11.36
N ASN A 68 -7.90 -9.23 12.40
CA ASN A 68 -8.90 -8.22 12.81
C ASN A 68 -8.54 -7.57 14.16
N SER A 69 -7.33 -7.76 14.66
CA SER A 69 -6.96 -7.29 16.01
C SER A 69 -6.94 -5.77 16.19
N VAL A 70 -6.83 -5.00 15.10
CA VAL A 70 -6.66 -3.52 15.18
C VAL A 70 -7.69 -2.74 14.38
N ILE A 71 -8.09 -3.22 13.20
CA ILE A 71 -9.13 -2.60 12.38
C ILE A 71 -10.19 -3.68 12.12
N GLY A 72 -11.09 -3.84 13.09
CA GLY A 72 -12.21 -4.80 13.05
C GLY A 72 -13.44 -4.17 12.42
#